data_AF-A0A3B1AAT0-F1
#
_entry.id   AF-A0A3B1AAT0-F1
#
_cell.length_a   1.000
_cell.length_b   1.000
_cell.length_c   1.000
_cell.angle_alpha   90.00
_cell.angle_beta   90.00
_cell.angle_gamma   90.00
#
_symmetry.space_group_name_H-M   'P 1'
#
loop_
_entity.id
_entity.type
_entity.pdbx_description
1 polymer ?
#
loop_
_entity_poly.entity_id
_entity_poly.type
_entity_poly.pdbx_seq_one_letter_code
_entity_poly.pdbx_strand_id
1 'polypeptide(L)'
;SVKAFPNLQASVRAYMHNLNIGHAYDDLRDTRARLHADGQKPSPRQLATHLQRYSQRGEDYVREVQHMIASRDFSALHRDGARELRLVDVK
;
A
#
# COMPACT_ATOMS: atom_id res chain seq x y z
N SER A 1 3.10 17.19 6.67
CA SER A 1 4.18 17.37 5.68
C SER A 1 4.25 16.12 4.81
N VAL A 2 4.31 16.28 3.48
CA VAL A 2 4.44 15.17 2.51
C VAL A 2 5.91 15.06 2.10
N LYS A 3 6.45 13.85 1.99
CA LYS A 3 7.86 13.62 1.66
C LYS A 3 8.07 13.56 0.15
N ALA A 4 8.96 14.38 -0.38
CA ALA A 4 9.40 14.31 -1.76
C ALA A 4 10.52 13.27 -1.92
N PHE A 5 10.54 12.59 -3.07
CA PHE A 5 11.53 11.57 -3.39
C PHE A 5 12.14 11.82 -4.77
N PRO A 6 13.43 11.47 -4.97
CA PRO A 6 14.13 11.71 -6.23
C PRO A 6 13.65 10.81 -7.37
N ASN A 7 12.95 9.71 -7.07
CA ASN A 7 12.34 8.82 -8.04
C ASN A 7 11.31 7.90 -7.38
N LEU A 8 10.50 7.23 -8.20
CA LEU A 8 9.47 6.29 -7.77
C LEU A 8 10.04 5.19 -6.87
N GLN A 9 11.17 4.58 -7.23
CA GLN A 9 11.74 3.48 -6.47
C GLN A 9 12.16 3.91 -5.04
N ALA A 10 12.67 5.13 -4.89
CA ALA A 10 13.00 5.71 -3.60
C ALA A 10 11.74 5.93 -2.73
N SER A 11 10.63 6.36 -3.33
CA SER A 11 9.35 6.47 -2.62
C SER A 11 8.82 5.11 -2.14
N VAL A 12 8.90 4.08 -2.99
CA VAL A 12 8.48 2.71 -2.64
C VAL A 12 9.35 2.16 -1.51
N ARG A 13 10.68 2.32 -1.56
CA ARG A 13 11.57 1.86 -0.48
C ARG A 13 11.28 2.56 0.85
N ALA A 14 11.13 3.88 0.84
CA ALA A 14 10.82 4.62 2.05
C ALA A 14 9.45 4.23 2.62
N TYR A 15 8.47 3.95 1.76
CA TYR A 15 7.20 3.42 2.20
C TYR A 15 7.34 2.05 2.85
N MET A 16 8.01 1.10 2.19
CA MET A 16 8.26 -0.23 2.74
C MET A 16 9.03 -0.16 4.07
N HIS A 17 9.94 0.80 4.22
CA HIS A 17 10.61 1.05 5.49
C HIS A 17 9.62 1.50 6.58
N ASN A 18 8.81 2.54 6.31
CA ASN A 18 7.81 3.03 7.26
C ASN A 18 6.81 1.96 7.67
N LEU A 19 6.41 1.08 6.76
CA LEU A 19 5.54 -0.06 7.04
C LEU A 19 6.14 -1.02 8.10
N ASN A 20 7.47 -1.15 8.10
CA ASN A 20 8.19 -2.04 9.01
C ASN A 20 8.65 -1.38 10.31
N ILE A 21 8.60 -0.04 10.46
CA ILE A 21 9.07 0.66 11.67
C ILE A 21 8.06 1.60 12.32
N GLY A 22 7.05 2.08 11.60
CA GLY A 22 6.15 3.13 12.08
C GLY A 22 5.00 2.57 12.92
N HIS A 23 4.66 3.25 14.02
CA HIS A 23 3.57 2.87 14.94
C HIS A 23 2.20 2.75 14.27
N ALA A 24 1.96 3.53 13.21
CA ALA A 24 0.73 3.45 12.43
C ALA A 24 0.46 2.06 11.80
N TYR A 25 1.46 1.17 11.80
CA TYR A 25 1.41 -0.16 11.21
C TYR A 25 1.76 -1.27 12.22
N ASP A 26 1.61 -1.01 13.53
CA ASP A 26 1.79 -2.04 14.57
C ASP A 26 0.87 -3.25 14.31
N ASP A 27 -0.43 -3.02 14.09
CA ASP A 27 -1.41 -4.08 13.81
C ASP A 27 -1.04 -4.98 12.61
N LEU A 28 -0.43 -4.39 11.58
CA LEU A 28 0.05 -5.14 10.42
C LEU A 28 1.19 -6.08 10.81
N ARG A 29 2.14 -5.58 11.60
CA ARG A 29 3.31 -6.35 12.05
C ARG A 29 2.91 -7.43 13.04
N ASP A 30 2.00 -7.13 13.96
CA ASP A 30 1.49 -8.07 14.95
C ASP A 30 0.70 -9.21 14.29
N THR A 31 -0.18 -8.88 13.35
CA THR A 31 -0.92 -9.88 12.58
C THR A 31 0.03 -10.77 11.78
N ARG A 32 1.04 -10.18 11.13
CA ARG A 32 2.07 -10.94 10.41
C ARG A 32 2.86 -11.86 11.35
N ALA A 33 3.29 -11.37 12.50
CA ALA A 33 4.04 -12.13 13.49
C ALA A 33 3.22 -13.31 14.05
N ARG A 34 1.95 -13.07 14.40
CA ARG A 34 1.03 -14.10 14.88
C ARG A 34 0.83 -15.21 13.85
N LEU A 35 0.55 -14.85 12.59
CA LEU A 35 0.36 -15.85 11.53
C LEU A 35 1.62 -16.71 11.33
N HIS A 36 2.81 -16.11 11.38
CA HIS A 36 4.06 -16.85 11.31
C HIS A 36 4.24 -17.80 12.52
N ALA A 37 3.93 -17.35 13.73
CA ALA A 37 4.02 -18.17 14.94
C ALA A 37 3.05 -19.36 14.88
N ASP A 38 1.87 -19.18 14.28
CA ASP A 38 0.86 -20.21 14.08
C ASP A 38 1.18 -21.14 12.88
N GLY A 39 2.35 -20.99 12.24
CA GLY A 39 2.76 -21.79 11.07
C GLY A 39 1.98 -21.46 9.78
N GLN A 40 1.22 -20.37 9.78
CA GLN A 40 0.41 -19.94 8.65
C GLN A 40 1.17 -18.96 7.77
N LYS A 41 0.96 -19.06 6.46
CA LYS A 41 1.49 -18.07 5.52
C LYS A 41 0.58 -16.84 5.52
N PRO A 42 1.09 -15.62 5.78
CA PRO A 42 0.26 -14.43 5.75
C PRO A 42 -0.34 -14.20 4.37
N SER A 43 -1.66 -14.01 4.31
CA SER A 43 -2.34 -13.63 3.07
C SER A 43 -2.09 -12.16 2.76
N PRO A 44 -1.56 -11.80 1.57
CA PRO A 44 -1.34 -10.40 1.21
C PRO A 44 -2.62 -9.56 1.26
N ARG A 45 -3.78 -10.16 0.94
CA ARG A 45 -5.08 -9.48 1.03
C ARG A 45 -5.48 -9.20 2.48
N GLN A 46 -5.21 -10.14 3.40
CA GLN A 46 -5.49 -9.93 4.82
C GLN A 46 -4.60 -8.81 5.38
N LEU A 47 -3.30 -8.85 5.08
CA LEU A 47 -2.36 -7.82 5.53
C LEU A 47 -2.70 -6.42 5.00
N ALA A 48 -3.21 -6.33 3.76
CA ALA A 48 -3.62 -5.07 3.16
C ALA A 48 -4.72 -4.33 3.96
N THR A 49 -5.49 -5.06 4.79
CA THR A 49 -6.51 -4.47 5.67
C THR A 49 -5.91 -3.45 6.65
N HIS A 50 -4.65 -3.59 7.03
CA HIS A 50 -3.99 -2.71 7.99
C HIS A 50 -3.33 -1.48 7.36
N LEU A 51 -3.68 -1.15 6.11
CA LEU A 51 -3.09 -0.03 5.36
C LEU A 51 -3.95 1.24 5.38
N GLN A 52 -4.99 1.34 6.22
CA GLN A 52 -5.88 2.52 6.22
C GLN A 52 -5.12 3.83 6.43
N ARG A 53 -4.13 3.83 7.34
CA ARG A 53 -3.36 5.03 7.69
C ARG A 53 -2.39 5.48 6.60
N TYR A 54 -2.20 4.69 5.55
CA TYR A 54 -1.28 5.04 4.48
C TYR A 54 -1.84 6.11 3.55
N SER A 55 -3.15 6.09 3.30
CA SER A 55 -3.79 7.00 2.36
C SER A 55 -4.84 7.84 3.07
N GLN A 56 -4.96 9.11 2.67
CA GLN A 56 -6.10 9.94 3.06
C GLN A 56 -7.44 9.33 2.61
N ARG A 57 -7.41 8.44 1.61
CA ARG A 57 -8.58 7.68 1.13
C ARG A 57 -8.98 6.52 2.07
N GLY A 58 -8.16 6.18 3.07
CA GLY A 58 -8.50 5.19 4.10
C GLY A 58 -8.90 3.83 3.53
N GLU A 59 -10.12 3.39 3.83
CA GLU A 59 -10.66 2.10 3.40
C GLU A 59 -10.77 1.94 1.88
N ASP A 60 -10.98 3.04 1.15
CA ASP A 60 -11.07 2.99 -0.32
C ASP A 60 -9.73 2.56 -0.92
N TYR A 61 -8.63 3.02 -0.32
CA TYR A 61 -7.29 2.60 -0.71
C TYR A 61 -7.04 1.12 -0.41
N VAL A 62 -7.49 0.64 0.77
CA VAL A 62 -7.39 -0.78 1.14
C VAL A 62 -8.10 -1.68 0.12
N ARG A 63 -9.33 -1.32 -0.27
CA ARG A 63 -10.11 -2.07 -1.27
C ARG A 63 -9.42 -2.10 -2.63
N GLU A 64 -8.85 -0.97 -3.06
CA GLU A 64 -8.10 -0.89 -4.31
C GLU A 64 -6.88 -1.81 -4.30
N VAL A 65 -6.09 -1.80 -3.21
CA VAL A 65 -4.93 -2.69 -3.05
C VAL A 65 -5.35 -4.16 -3.04
N GLN A 66 -6.41 -4.52 -2.33
CA GLN A 66 -6.92 -5.89 -2.33
C GLN A 66 -7.40 -6.34 -3.72
N HIS A 67 -8.03 -5.43 -4.47
CA HIS A 67 -8.44 -5.70 -5.85
C HIS A 67 -7.23 -5.89 -6.77
N MET A 68 -6.21 -5.05 -6.66
CA MET A 68 -4.94 -5.21 -7.38
C MET A 68 -4.31 -6.58 -7.12
N ILE A 69 -4.20 -6.98 -5.86
CA ILE A 69 -3.63 -8.28 -5.44
C ILE A 69 -4.46 -9.46 -5.98
N ALA A 70 -5.79 -9.32 -6.06
CA ALA A 70 -6.68 -10.37 -6.56
C ALA A 70 -6.71 -10.47 -8.09
N SER A 71 -6.47 -9.35 -8.79
CA SER A 71 -6.48 -9.31 -10.25
C SER A 71 -5.35 -10.16 -10.83
N ARG A 72 -5.68 -11.02 -11.81
CA ARG A 72 -4.70 -11.80 -12.58
C ARG A 72 -4.15 -11.02 -13.78
N ASP A 73 -4.77 -9.89 -14.09
CA ASP A 73 -4.49 -9.07 -15.26
C ASP A 73 -4.19 -7.64 -14.82
N PHE A 74 -2.90 -7.33 -14.73
CA PHE A 74 -2.40 -6.01 -14.33
C PHE A 74 -2.78 -4.92 -15.35
N SER A 75 -3.21 -5.28 -16.56
CA SER A 75 -3.59 -4.35 -17.63
C SER A 75 -4.81 -3.50 -17.28
N ALA A 76 -5.70 -3.99 -16.42
CA ALA A 76 -6.91 -3.29 -16.01
C ALA A 76 -6.66 -2.08 -15.08
N LEU A 77 -5.47 -1.99 -14.47
CA LEU A 77 -5.10 -0.94 -13.51
C LEU A 77 -4.67 0.37 -14.18
N HIS A 78 -4.58 0.40 -15.51
CA HIS A 78 -4.22 1.60 -16.26
C HIS A 78 -5.34 2.66 -16.32
N ARG A 79 -6.54 2.39 -15.78
CA ARG A 79 -7.70 3.29 -15.93
C ARG A 79 -7.77 4.44 -14.91
N ASP A 80 -7.23 4.26 -13.70
CA ASP A 80 -7.42 5.27 -12.62
C ASP A 80 -6.14 6.06 -12.28
N GLY A 81 -4.95 5.45 -12.36
CA GLY A 81 -3.69 6.14 -12.05
C GLY A 81 -3.25 7.21 -13.08
N ALA A 82 -3.77 7.14 -14.31
CA ALA A 82 -3.39 8.06 -15.39
C ALA A 82 -4.14 9.40 -15.38
N ARG A 83 -5.23 9.52 -14.60
CA ARG A 83 -5.99 10.79 -14.49
C ARG A 83 -5.33 11.77 -13.52
N GLU A 84 -4.62 11.29 -12.51
CA GLU A 84 -4.01 12.15 -11.49
C GLU A 84 -2.65 12.73 -11.92
N LEU A 85 -1.96 12.08 -12.87
CA LEU A 85 -0.71 12.57 -13.46
C LEU A 85 -0.89 13.62 -14.57
N ARG A 86 -2.12 13.94 -14.98
CA ARG A 86 -2.40 15.01 -15.97
C ARG A 86 -2.67 16.38 -15.37
N LEU A 87 -2.80 16.49 -14.04
CA LEU A 87 -3.10 17.77 -13.36
C LEU A 87 -1.89 18.41 -12.68
N VAL A 88 -0.69 17.81 -12.77
CA VAL A 88 0.54 18.37 -12.17
C VAL A 88 1.51 18.97 -13.19
N ASP A 89 1.22 18.88 -14.49
CA ASP A 89 1.99 19.54 -15.56
C ASP A 89 1.14 20.62 -16.26
N VAL A 90 0.66 21.63 -15.51
CA VAL A 90 0.36 22.97 -16.07
C VAL A 90 0.58 24.04 -14.98
N LYS A 91 1.84 24.44 -14.78
CA LYS A 91 2.34 25.83 -14.81
C LYS A 91 3.79 25.91 -14.36
#